data_AF-A0A090T5Y3-F1
#
_entry.id   AF-A0A090T5Y3-F1
#
_cell.length_a   1.000
_cell.length_b   1.000
_cell.length_c   1.000
_cell.angle_alpha   90.00
_cell.angle_beta   90.00
_cell.angle_gamma   90.00
#
_symmetry.space_group_name_H-M   'P 1'
#
loop_
_entity.id
_entity.type
_entity.pdbx_description
1 polymer ?
#
loop_
_entity_poly.entity_id
_entity_poly.type
_entity_poly.pdbx_seq_one_letter_code
_entity_poly.pdbx_strand_id
1 'polypeptide(L)' 'MDTASFGGVRSQRYAMIVDNGVVTQLNVEAPSQFEVSTAEAILKAL' A
#
# COMPACT_ATOMS: atom_id res chain seq x y z
N MET A 1 -3.41 -11.07 4.76
CA MET A 1 -3.75 -11.92 5.92
C MET A 1 -5.22 -12.26 5.78
N ASP A 2 -5.53 -13.54 5.58
CA ASP A 2 -6.91 -14.02 5.50
C ASP A 2 -7.44 -14.23 6.92
N THR A 3 -8.51 -13.51 7.28
CA THR A 3 -9.17 -13.59 8.58
C THR A 3 -10.45 -14.44 8.52
N ALA A 4 -10.52 -15.35 7.53
CA ALA A 4 -11.57 -16.35 7.35
C ALA A 4 -12.97 -15.74 7.17
N SER A 5 -14.02 -16.55 7.39
CA SER A 5 -15.42 -16.26 7.03
C SER A 5 -15.99 -14.93 7.54
N PHE A 6 -15.40 -14.35 8.58
CA PHE A 6 -15.85 -13.09 9.16
C PHE A 6 -15.11 -11.86 8.62
N GLY A 7 -13.83 -11.98 8.23
CA GLY A 7 -13.01 -10.81 7.88
C GLY A 7 -12.28 -10.87 6.53
N GLY A 8 -12.31 -12.01 5.85
CA GLY A 8 -11.77 -12.20 4.51
C GLY A 8 -10.31 -11.77 4.35
N VAL A 9 -9.93 -11.42 3.12
CA VAL A 9 -8.57 -10.97 2.83
C VAL A 9 -8.40 -9.53 3.30
N ARG A 10 -7.70 -9.34 4.42
CA ARG A 10 -7.42 -8.01 4.94
C ARG A 10 -6.35 -7.31 4.11
N SER A 11 -6.60 -6.04 3.82
CA SER A 11 -5.62 -5.14 3.19
C SER A 11 -4.33 -5.05 4.02
N GLN A 12 -3.21 -4.98 3.30
CA GLN A 12 -1.90 -4.64 3.87
C GLN A 12 -1.74 -3.12 3.95
N ARG A 13 -0.70 -2.64 4.63
CA ARG A 13 -0.31 -1.22 4.58
C ARG A 13 0.39 -0.97 3.25
N TYR A 14 -0.08 0.01 2.50
CA TYR A 14 0.53 0.42 1.24
C TYR A 14 0.23 1.88 0.93
N ALA A 15 0.93 2.42 -0.07
CA ALA A 15 0.58 3.66 -0.75
C ALA A 15 0.63 3.43 -2.26
N MET A 16 -0.14 4.20 -3.03
CA MET A 16 -0.15 4.09 -4.48
C MET A 16 -0.27 5.48 -5.14
N ILE A 17 0.39 5.64 -6.29
CA ILE A 17 0.17 6.77 -7.18
C ILE A 17 -0.78 6.31 -8.28
N VAL A 18 -1.85 7.07 -8.47
CA VAL A 18 -2.88 6.77 -9.45
C VAL A 18 -2.99 7.94 -10.42
N ASP A 19 -2.81 7.66 -11.70
CA ASP A 19 -3.01 8.61 -12.79
C ASP A 19 -4.18 8.15 -13.65
N ASN A 20 -5.22 8.98 -13.75
CA ASN A 20 -6.44 8.71 -14.50
C ASN A 20 -7.04 7.31 -14.28
N GLY A 21 -7.11 6.87 -13.02
CA GLY A 21 -7.63 5.55 -12.65
C GLY A 21 -6.67 4.37 -12.86
N VAL A 22 -5.44 4.61 -13.35
CA VAL A 22 -4.40 3.60 -13.51
C VAL A 22 -3.38 3.72 -12.38
N VAL A 23 -3.10 2.61 -11.69
CA VAL A 23 -2.03 2.56 -10.68
C VAL A 23 -0.68 2.58 -11.39
N THR A 24 0.06 3.67 -11.23
CA THR A 24 1.39 3.84 -11.84
C THR A 24 2.52 3.40 -10.91
N GLN A 25 2.29 3.46 -9.59
CA GLN A 25 3.20 2.93 -8.57
C GLN A 25 2.40 2.35 -7.41
N LEU A 26 2.88 1.24 -6.84
CA LEU A 26 2.29 0.56 -5.70
C LEU A 26 3.39 0.14 -4.71
N ASN A 27 3.39 0.77 -3.54
CA ASN A 27 4.38 0.58 -2.49
C ASN A 27 3.73 -0.20 -1.34
N VAL A 28 3.92 -1.52 -1.31
CA VAL A 28 3.41 -2.40 -0.25
C VAL A 28 4.47 -2.58 0.83
N GLU A 29 4.09 -2.38 2.08
CA GLU A 29 4.98 -2.55 3.22
C GLU A 29 5.26 -4.01 3.52
N ALA A 30 6.48 -4.29 3.98
CA ALA A 30 6.77 -5.58 4.60
C ALA A 30 6.05 -5.70 5.96
N PRO A 31 5.88 -6.92 6.49
CA PRO A 31 5.27 -7.13 7.79
C PRO A 31 5.94 -6.29 8.88
N SER A 32 5.11 -5.56 9.65
CA SER A 32 5.55 -4.70 10.77
C SER A 32 6.48 -3.54 10.38
N GLN A 33 6.52 -3.14 9.11
CA GLN A 33 7.28 -1.97 8.65
C GLN A 33 6.39 -0.78 8.30
N PHE A 34 7.02 0.40 8.27
CA PHE A 34 6.44 1.67 7.84
C PHE A 34 7.52 2.57 7.24
N GLU A 35 7.89 2.28 5.99
CA GLU A 35 8.98 2.99 5.31
C GLU A 35 8.55 3.44 3.91
N VAL A 36 8.02 2.53 3.10
CA VAL A 36 7.77 2.78 1.67
C VAL A 36 6.42 3.42 1.39
N SER A 37 5.51 3.41 2.37
CA SER A 37 4.19 4.05 2.31
C SER A 37 4.12 5.42 2.99
N THR A 38 5.27 5.96 3.43
CA THR A 38 5.36 7.30 4.03
C THR A 38 5.10 8.40 3.01
N ALA A 39 4.63 9.57 3.46
CA ALA A 39 4.41 10.71 2.58
C ALA A 39 5.72 11.17 1.92
N GLU A 40 6.83 11.12 2.66
CA GLU A 40 8.16 11.44 2.18
C GLU A 40 8.63 10.47 1.07
N ALA A 41 8.33 9.17 1.21
CA ALA A 41 8.64 8.19 0.15
C ALA A 41 7.83 8.46 -1.12
N ILE A 42 6.55 8.83 -0.98
CA ILE A 42 5.69 9.14 -2.13
C ILE A 42 6.11 10.45 -2.80
N LEU A 43 6.44 11.49 -2.04
CA LEU A 43 6.89 12.77 -2.59
C LEU A 43 8.20 12.64 -3.38
N LYS A 44 9.09 11.72 -2.99
CA LYS A 44 10.33 11.41 -3.74
C LYS A 44 10.08 10.68 -5.06
N ALA A 45 8.90 10.07 -5.21
CA ALA A 45 8.54 9.24 -6.36
C ALA A 45 7.65 9.97 -7.38
N LEU A 46 7.27 11.23 -7.09
CA LEU A 46 6.63 12.18 -8.00
C LEU A 46 7.70 12.90 -8.85
#